data_AF-A0A9P6BY90-F1
#
_entry.id   AF-A0A9P6BY90-F1
#
_cell.length_a   1.000
_cell.length_b   1.000
_cell.length_c   1.000
_cell.angle_alpha   90.00
_cell.angle_beta   90.00
_cell.angle_gamma   90.00
#
_symmetry.space_group_name_H-M   'P 1'
#
loop_
_entity.id
_entity.type
_entity.pdbx_description
1 polymer ?
#
loop_
_entity_poly.entity_id
_entity_poly.type
_entity_poly.pdbx_seq_one_letter_code
_entity_poly.pdbx_strand_id
1 'polypeptide(L)'
;GTRASQLIGRCLFLNEAEVLIKGAKAHTGTPQCQQCWHWGHNTEVCRRPAMRCPICTGPHSKASHQQLAGCCRGNPKVNPPVPPTPTDMPCMHVHSCINCGNKHAADNHRCPYWRHQFNRSWI
;
A
#
# COMPACT_ATOMS: atom_id res chain seq x y z
N GLY A 1 13.67 -3.30 14.94
CA GLY A 1 15.13 -3.14 14.86
C GLY A 1 15.77 -3.86 16.01
N THR A 2 16.66 -4.82 15.72
CA THR A 2 17.35 -5.72 16.67
C THR A 2 18.07 -5.02 17.83
N ARG A 3 18.44 -3.74 17.66
CA ARG A 3 19.08 -2.92 18.69
C ARG A 3 18.10 -2.44 19.77
N ALA A 4 16.82 -2.23 19.44
CA ALA A 4 15.83 -1.75 20.40
C ALA A 4 15.40 -2.86 21.38
N SER A 5 15.33 -4.11 20.91
CA SER A 5 15.02 -5.27 21.76
C SER A 5 16.07 -5.53 22.84
N GLN A 6 17.34 -5.15 22.60
CA GLN A 6 18.43 -5.27 23.58
C GLN A 6 18.31 -4.29 24.77
N LEU A 7 17.44 -3.29 24.65
CA LEU A 7 17.17 -2.30 25.69
C LEU A 7 16.04 -2.73 26.64
N ILE A 8 15.24 -3.72 26.26
CA ILE A 8 14.16 -4.26 27.11
C ILE A 8 14.78 -4.81 28.41
N GLY A 9 14.23 -4.41 29.56
CA GLY A 9 14.72 -4.79 30.89
C GLY A 9 15.85 -3.89 31.42
N ARG A 10 16.34 -2.92 30.63
CA ARG A 10 17.28 -1.90 31.12
C ARG A 10 16.55 -0.70 31.69
N CYS A 11 17.18 -0.04 32.66
CA CYS A 11 16.73 1.22 33.22
C CYS A 11 17.44 2.41 32.55
N LEU A 12 16.72 3.52 32.41
CA LEU A 12 17.24 4.81 31.99
C LEU A 12 16.90 5.85 33.07
N PHE A 13 17.77 6.82 33.29
CA PHE A 13 17.43 7.99 34.10
C PHE A 13 16.85 9.08 33.20
N LEU A 14 15.62 9.52 33.49
CA LEU A 14 14.92 10.60 32.82
C LEU A 14 14.45 11.59 33.89
N ASN A 15 14.98 12.82 33.86
CA ASN A 15 14.62 13.90 34.78
C ASN A 15 14.54 13.43 36.26
N GLU A 16 15.65 12.88 36.76
CA GLU A 16 15.79 12.38 38.15
C GLU A 16 14.95 11.14 38.49
N ALA A 17 14.19 10.58 37.55
CA ALA A 17 13.46 9.33 37.72
C ALA A 17 14.12 8.17 36.97
N GLU A 18 14.23 7.02 37.64
CA GLU A 18 14.60 5.76 37.00
C GLU A 18 13.39 5.15 36.28
N VAL A 19 13.54 4.84 34.99
CA VAL A 19 12.48 4.29 34.14
C VAL A 19 12.92 2.97 33.55
N LEU A 20 12.17 1.90 33.82
CA LEU A 20 12.38 0.57 33.24
C LEU A 20 11.81 0.50 31.81
N ILE A 21 12.64 0.13 30.84
CA ILE A 21 12.19 -0.14 29.47
C ILE A 21 11.48 -1.48 29.44
N LYS A 22 10.17 -1.46 29.17
CA LYS A 22 9.35 -2.67 28.98
C LYS A 22 9.18 -2.97 27.49
N GLY A 23 9.18 -4.26 27.16
CA GLY A 23 8.81 -4.70 25.82
C GLY A 23 7.33 -4.42 25.56
N ALA A 24 7.02 -3.79 24.43
CA ALA A 24 5.65 -3.70 23.95
C ALA A 24 5.24 -5.01 23.25
N LYS A 25 3.97 -5.40 23.39
CA LYS A 25 3.42 -6.51 22.60
C LYS A 25 3.54 -6.13 21.12
N ALA A 26 4.12 -7.02 20.32
CA ALA A 26 4.20 -6.83 18.87
C ALA A 26 2.77 -6.75 18.31
N HIS A 27 2.37 -5.56 17.86
CA HIS A 27 1.14 -5.37 17.12
C HIS A 27 1.48 -5.47 15.63
N THR A 28 1.60 -6.70 15.13
CA THR A 28 1.70 -6.93 13.69
C THR A 28 0.39 -6.43 13.08
N GLY A 29 0.43 -5.23 12.50
CA GLY A 29 -0.71 -4.68 11.76
C GLY A 29 -1.19 -5.70 10.73
N THR A 30 -2.46 -5.60 10.35
CA THR A 30 -3.00 -6.40 9.27
C THR A 30 -2.20 -6.08 8.00
N PRO A 31 -1.59 -7.08 7.34
CA PRO A 31 -0.76 -6.80 6.17
C PRO A 31 -1.62 -6.41 4.97
N GLN A 32 -1.05 -5.58 4.10
CA GLN A 32 -1.53 -5.37 2.74
C GLN A 32 -0.74 -6.25 1.77
N CYS A 33 -1.43 -7.10 1.03
CA CYS A 33 -0.84 -7.97 0.03
C CYS A 33 -0.25 -7.13 -1.13
N GLN A 34 1.03 -7.31 -1.45
CA GLN A 34 1.68 -6.57 -2.55
C GLN A 34 1.34 -7.14 -3.94
N GLN A 35 0.71 -8.32 -3.99
CA GLN A 35 0.27 -8.95 -5.24
C GLN A 35 -1.13 -8.51 -5.65
N CYS A 36 -2.09 -8.45 -4.72
CA CYS A 36 -3.47 -8.10 -5.04
C CYS A 36 -3.95 -6.78 -4.42
N TRP A 37 -3.14 -6.14 -3.57
CA TRP A 37 -3.42 -4.88 -2.87
C TRP A 37 -4.60 -4.89 -1.89
N HIS A 38 -5.15 -6.07 -1.60
CA HIS A 38 -6.11 -6.26 -0.51
C HIS A 38 -5.41 -6.29 0.84
N TRP A 39 -6.08 -5.72 1.85
CA TRP A 39 -5.71 -5.94 3.25
C TRP A 39 -6.20 -7.31 3.73
N GLY A 40 -5.56 -7.84 4.77
CA GLY A 40 -6.01 -9.05 5.47
C GLY A 40 -5.09 -10.27 5.31
N HIS A 41 -4.16 -10.24 4.34
CA HIS A 41 -3.23 -11.34 4.11
C HIS A 41 -1.89 -10.85 3.56
N ASN A 42 -0.84 -11.63 3.80
CA ASN A 42 0.48 -11.36 3.26
C ASN A 42 0.57 -11.79 1.78
N THR A 43 1.63 -11.38 1.11
CA THR A 43 1.86 -11.76 -0.30
C THR A 43 2.10 -13.26 -0.47
N GLU A 44 2.75 -13.90 0.51
CA GLU A 44 3.15 -15.33 0.46
C GLU A 44 1.96 -16.29 0.41
N VAL A 45 0.85 -15.96 1.07
CA VAL A 45 -0.38 -16.78 1.08
C VAL A 45 -1.39 -16.33 0.01
N CYS A 46 -1.03 -15.35 -0.82
CA CYS A 46 -1.92 -14.83 -1.86
C CYS A 46 -2.05 -15.83 -3.01
N ARG A 47 -3.27 -16.28 -3.30
CA ARG A 47 -3.56 -17.24 -4.38
C ARG A 47 -3.84 -16.57 -5.74
N ARG A 48 -3.72 -15.24 -5.85
CA ARG A 48 -3.94 -14.57 -7.14
C ARG A 48 -2.81 -14.93 -8.11
N PRO A 49 -3.11 -15.25 -9.38
CA PRO A 49 -2.10 -15.76 -10.32
C PRO A 49 -1.16 -14.67 -10.87
N ALA A 50 -1.53 -13.40 -10.77
CA ALA A 50 -0.75 -12.29 -11.29
C ALA A 50 -0.80 -11.09 -10.33
N MET A 51 0.27 -10.30 -10.34
CA MET A 51 0.29 -9.00 -9.68
C MET A 51 -0.76 -8.07 -10.28
N ARG A 52 -1.27 -7.17 -9.43
CA ARG A 52 -2.27 -6.19 -9.78
C ARG A 52 -1.69 -4.79 -9.63
N CYS A 53 -2.08 -3.91 -10.51
CA CYS A 53 -1.73 -2.51 -10.42
C CYS A 53 -2.57 -1.87 -9.29
N PRO A 54 -1.98 -1.16 -8.30
CA PRO A 54 -2.75 -0.52 -7.23
C PRO A 54 -3.61 0.63 -7.72
N ILE A 55 -3.36 1.13 -8.95
CA ILE A 55 -4.06 2.26 -9.56
C ILE A 55 -5.33 1.80 -10.29
N CYS A 56 -5.22 0.79 -11.15
CA CYS A 56 -6.31 0.36 -12.05
C CYS A 56 -6.66 -1.12 -11.94
N THR A 57 -6.07 -1.86 -11.01
CA THR A 57 -6.26 -3.31 -10.81
C THR A 57 -5.93 -4.20 -12.03
N GLY A 58 -5.25 -3.65 -13.04
CA GLY A 58 -4.78 -4.40 -14.21
C GLY A 58 -3.63 -5.36 -13.90
N PRO A 59 -3.36 -6.36 -14.74
CA PRO A 59 -2.32 -7.38 -14.53
C PRO A 59 -0.90 -6.85 -14.82
N HIS A 60 -0.49 -5.82 -14.10
CA HIS A 60 0.80 -5.15 -14.28
C HIS A 60 1.23 -4.42 -13.00
N SER A 61 2.49 -4.00 -12.92
CA SER A 61 3.00 -3.27 -11.75
C SER A 61 2.57 -1.80 -11.78
N LYS A 62 2.75 -1.09 -10.66
CA LYS A 62 2.58 0.37 -10.65
C LYS A 62 3.56 1.07 -11.61
N ALA A 63 4.79 0.57 -11.71
CA ALA A 63 5.84 1.15 -12.54
C ALA A 63 5.53 1.04 -14.04
N SER A 64 4.93 -0.07 -14.49
CA SER A 64 4.53 -0.25 -15.89
C SER A 64 3.14 0.29 -16.20
N HIS A 65 2.52 1.06 -15.28
CA HIS A 65 1.15 1.52 -15.43
C HIS A 65 0.91 2.33 -16.70
N GLN A 66 1.72 3.35 -16.97
CA GLN A 66 1.52 4.20 -18.16
C GLN A 66 1.69 3.42 -19.48
N GLN A 67 2.54 2.40 -19.51
CA GLN A 67 2.83 1.61 -20.71
C GLN A 67 1.79 0.53 -20.98
N LEU A 68 1.25 -0.11 -19.93
CA LEU A 68 0.40 -1.29 -20.04
C LEU A 68 -1.08 -1.03 -19.75
N ALA A 69 -1.41 0.01 -18.97
CA ALA A 69 -2.80 0.29 -18.65
C ALA A 69 -3.52 0.85 -19.87
N GLY A 70 -4.61 0.21 -20.28
CA GLY A 70 -5.44 0.69 -21.39
C GLY A 70 -5.95 2.13 -21.21
N CYS A 71 -6.11 2.57 -19.96
CA CYS A 71 -6.49 3.95 -19.63
C CYS A 71 -5.37 4.99 -19.81
N CYS A 72 -4.09 4.59 -19.92
CA CYS A 72 -2.94 5.51 -19.96
C CYS A 72 -2.02 5.32 -21.17
N ARG A 73 -2.04 4.15 -21.82
CA ARG A 73 -1.18 3.82 -22.97
C ARG A 73 -1.45 4.67 -24.21
N GLY A 74 -2.57 5.38 -24.25
CA GLY A 74 -3.04 6.05 -25.45
C GLY A 74 -3.53 5.05 -26.50
N ASN A 75 -4.18 5.56 -27.53
CA ASN A 75 -4.68 4.77 -28.63
C ASN A 75 -4.48 5.55 -29.95
N PRO A 76 -3.45 5.20 -30.75
CA PRO A 76 -3.20 5.88 -32.03
C PRO A 76 -4.19 5.46 -33.12
N LYS A 77 -4.99 4.40 -32.91
CA LYS A 77 -5.92 3.86 -33.90
C LYS A 77 -7.30 4.50 -33.87
N VAL A 78 -7.63 5.28 -32.82
CA VAL A 78 -8.89 6.03 -32.76
C VAL A 78 -8.72 7.39 -33.42
N ASN A 79 -9.82 7.97 -33.91
CA ASN A 79 -9.82 9.29 -34.56
C ASN A 79 -10.73 10.24 -33.75
N PRO A 80 -10.18 11.28 -33.08
CA PRO A 80 -8.76 11.68 -33.09
C PRO A 80 -7.87 10.74 -32.26
N PRO A 81 -6.57 10.61 -32.62
CA PRO A 81 -5.61 9.82 -31.85
C PRO A 81 -5.53 10.28 -30.39
N VAL A 82 -5.55 9.34 -29.46
CA VAL A 82 -5.37 9.63 -28.03
C VAL A 82 -3.89 9.41 -27.69
N PRO A 83 -3.13 10.45 -27.33
CA PRO A 83 -1.73 10.29 -26.94
C PRO A 83 -1.61 9.50 -25.62
N PRO A 84 -0.49 8.79 -25.40
CA PRO A 84 -0.18 8.22 -24.09
C PRO A 84 -0.04 9.32 -23.03
N THR A 85 -0.35 8.98 -21.78
CA THR A 85 -0.06 9.87 -20.65
C THR A 85 1.46 9.97 -20.45
N PRO A 86 2.06 11.18 -20.45
CA PRO A 86 3.50 11.35 -20.21
C PRO A 86 3.95 10.75 -18.87
N THR A 87 5.20 10.31 -18.81
CA THR A 87 5.75 9.60 -17.64
C THR A 87 5.66 10.38 -16.33
N ASP A 88 5.69 11.72 -16.41
CA ASP A 88 5.67 12.61 -15.25
C ASP A 88 4.31 13.26 -14.98
N MET A 89 3.28 12.89 -15.74
CA MET A 89 1.92 13.40 -15.57
C MET A 89 1.06 12.42 -14.75
N PRO A 90 0.23 12.94 -13.82
CA PRO A 90 -0.75 12.11 -13.14
C PRO A 90 -1.73 11.53 -14.16
N CYS A 91 -2.20 10.31 -13.89
CA CYS A 91 -3.21 9.69 -14.72
C CYS A 91 -4.50 10.53 -14.69
N MET A 92 -5.08 10.82 -15.85
CA MET A 92 -6.29 11.64 -15.96
C MET A 92 -7.59 10.88 -15.68
N HIS A 93 -7.51 9.60 -15.30
CA HIS A 93 -8.67 8.79 -14.96
C HIS A 93 -8.87 8.73 -13.44
N VAL A 94 -10.09 8.43 -13.01
CA VAL A 94 -10.41 8.28 -11.59
C VAL A 94 -9.88 6.93 -11.11
N HIS A 95 -8.93 6.98 -10.17
CA HIS A 95 -8.44 5.81 -9.45
C HIS A 95 -9.54 5.29 -8.54
N SER A 96 -9.78 3.98 -8.49
CA SER A 96 -10.71 3.40 -7.50
C SER A 96 -9.98 2.40 -6.61
N CYS A 97 -10.04 2.64 -5.30
CA CYS A 97 -9.38 1.78 -4.34
C CYS A 97 -10.12 0.45 -4.21
N ILE A 98 -9.43 -0.67 -4.41
CA ILE A 98 -10.02 -2.01 -4.29
C ILE A 98 -10.53 -2.34 -2.87
N ASN A 99 -10.09 -1.59 -1.85
CA ASN A 99 -10.47 -1.83 -0.46
C ASN A 99 -11.67 -1.00 -0.02
N CYS A 100 -11.70 0.30 -0.34
CA CYS A 100 -12.74 1.21 0.15
C CYS A 100 -13.60 1.85 -0.94
N GLY A 101 -13.30 1.61 -2.23
CA GLY A 101 -14.01 2.18 -3.37
C GLY A 101 -13.77 3.68 -3.62
N ASN A 102 -13.02 4.36 -2.76
CA ASN A 102 -12.76 5.80 -2.88
C ASN A 102 -11.77 6.14 -4.01
N LYS A 103 -11.74 7.43 -4.36
CA LYS A 103 -10.97 8.00 -5.47
C LYS A 103 -9.46 8.09 -5.20
N HIS A 104 -8.79 6.97 -4.96
CA HIS A 104 -7.35 6.88 -4.77
C HIS A 104 -6.81 5.47 -5.08
N ALA A 105 -5.51 5.36 -5.31
CA ALA A 105 -4.85 4.05 -5.47
C ALA A 105 -4.86 3.24 -4.17
N ALA A 106 -4.78 1.92 -4.28
CA ALA A 106 -4.83 1.00 -3.15
C ALA A 106 -3.66 1.15 -2.15
N ASP A 107 -2.53 1.68 -2.60
CA ASP A 107 -1.32 1.94 -1.80
C ASP A 107 -1.31 3.34 -1.14
N ASN A 108 -2.38 4.11 -1.27
CA ASN A 108 -2.45 5.46 -0.73
C ASN A 108 -2.73 5.46 0.79
N HIS A 109 -1.91 6.19 1.56
CA HIS A 109 -2.04 6.32 3.02
C HIS A 109 -3.32 7.05 3.48
N ARG A 110 -4.05 7.70 2.56
CA ARG A 110 -5.37 8.28 2.82
C ARG A 110 -6.48 7.22 2.90
N CYS A 111 -6.20 5.98 2.49
CA CYS A 111 -7.14 4.87 2.60
C CYS A 111 -7.56 4.64 4.05
N PRO A 112 -8.86 4.49 4.36
CA PRO A 112 -9.31 4.11 5.70
C PRO A 112 -8.63 2.83 6.23
N TYR A 113 -8.40 1.83 5.37
CA TYR A 113 -7.68 0.61 5.74
C TYR A 113 -6.23 0.86 6.17
N TRP A 114 -5.54 1.85 5.58
CA TRP A 114 -4.20 2.22 6.03
C TRP A 114 -4.22 2.81 7.44
N ARG A 115 -5.21 3.68 7.73
CA ARG A 115 -5.37 4.27 9.08
C ARG A 115 -5.70 3.22 10.13
N HIS A 116 -6.46 2.21 9.75
CA HIS A 116 -6.88 1.11 10.62
C HIS A 116 -6.00 -0.13 10.50
N GLN A 117 -4.80 -0.04 9.92
CA GLN A 117 -3.91 -1.20 9.75
C GLN A 117 -3.55 -1.90 11.07
N PHE A 118 -3.58 -1.20 12.20
CA PHE A 118 -3.36 -1.80 13.52
C PHE A 118 -4.66 -2.23 14.23
N ASN A 119 -5.83 -2.06 13.62
CA ASN A 119 -7.12 -2.48 14.17
C ASN A 119 -7.68 -3.66 13.35
N ARG A 120 -7.35 -4.89 13.77
CA ARG A 120 -7.74 -6.10 13.06
C ARG A 120 -9.25 -6.36 13.03
N SER A 121 -10.02 -5.90 14.02
CA SER A 121 -11.49 -6.06 14.00
C SER A 121 -12.19 -5.08 13.06
N TRP A 122 -11.48 -4.03 12.62
CA TRP A 122 -12.01 -3.06 11.65
C TRP A 122 -11.75 -3.48 10.20
N ILE A 123 -10.62 -4.14 9.93
CA ILE A 123 -10.21 -4.60 8.58
C ILE A 123 -10.93 -5.88 8.18
#